data_AF-A0A848B820-F1
#
_entry.id   AF-A0A848B820-F1
#
_cell.length_a   1.000
_cell.length_b   1.000
_cell.length_c   1.000
_cell.angle_alpha   90.00
_cell.angle_beta   90.00
_cell.angle_gamma   90.00
#
_symmetry.space_group_name_H-M   'P 1'
#
loop_
_entity.id
_entity.type
_entity.pdbx_description
1 polymer ?
#
loop_
_entity_poly.entity_id
_entity_poly.type
_entity_poly.pdbx_seq_one_letter_code
_entity_poly.pdbx_strand_id
1 'polypeptide(L)' 'MNGIDGLAEALRTGRKRARENAEQKAQRGVIEDGRVRIGARSYPMKAAVDADTSDGSRVWVQIARDGTAVIIGA' A
#
# COMPACT_ATOMS: atom_id res chain seq x y z
N MET A 1 8.07 21.81 -28.66
CA MET A 1 7.62 21.01 -27.49
C MET A 1 6.13 21.27 -27.33
N ASN A 2 5.27 20.29 -27.61
CA ASN A 2 3.82 20.47 -27.52
C ASN A 2 3.41 20.44 -26.03
N GLY A 3 2.67 21.45 -25.56
CA GLY A 3 2.29 21.57 -24.15
C GLY A 3 1.48 20.39 -23.59
N ILE A 4 0.80 19.65 -24.47
CA ILE A 4 0.08 18.40 -24.16
C ILE A 4 1.02 17.24 -23.78
N ASP A 5 2.17 17.11 -24.44
CA ASP A 5 3.15 16.06 -24.15
C ASP A 5 3.81 16.31 -22.78
N GLY A 6 4.12 17.58 -22.48
CA GLY A 6 4.69 17.98 -21.19
C GLY A 6 3.74 17.73 -20.00
N LEU A 7 2.43 17.96 -20.18
CA LEU A 7 1.44 17.66 -19.15
C LEU A 7 1.30 16.15 -18.92
N ALA A 8 1.24 15.36 -19.99
CA ALA A 8 1.15 13.91 -19.89
C ALA A 8 2.38 13.31 -19.17
N GLU A 9 3.57 13.83 -19.45
CA GLU A 9 4.81 13.43 -18.79
C GLU A 9 4.86 13.85 -17.31
N ALA A 10 4.40 15.06 -16.99
CA ALA A 10 4.28 15.52 -15.61
C ALA A 10 3.31 14.64 -14.79
N LEU A 11 2.18 14.26 -15.36
CA LEU A 11 1.21 13.35 -14.73
C LEU A 11 1.78 11.95 -14.51
N ARG A 12 2.49 11.39 -15.50
CA ARG A 12 3.16 10.08 -15.37
C ARG A 12 4.23 10.12 -14.27
N THR A 13 5.03 11.17 -14.24
CA THR A 13 6.10 11.36 -13.24
C THR A 13 5.52 11.54 -11.84
N GLY A 14 4.46 12.34 -11.69
CA GLY A 14 3.75 12.51 -10.43
C GLY A 14 3.17 11.20 -9.91
N ARG A 15 2.54 10.41 -10.79
CA ARG A 15 2.00 9.08 -10.43
C ARG A 15 3.10 8.10 -10.02
N LYS A 16 4.24 8.11 -10.70
CA LYS A 16 5.40 7.27 -10.37
C LYS A 16 5.97 7.63 -9.00
N ARG A 17 6.21 8.92 -8.72
CA ARG A 17 6.71 9.39 -7.42
C ARG A 17 5.73 9.12 -6.28
N ALA A 18 4.43 9.30 -6.51
CA ALA A 18 3.41 8.98 -5.52
C ALA A 18 3.41 7.49 -5.15
N ARG A 19 3.62 6.61 -6.15
CA ARG A 19 3.76 5.16 -5.95
C ARG A 19 5.04 4.82 -5.20
N GLU A 20 6.18 5.36 -5.60
CA GLU A 20 7.47 5.14 -4.92
C GLU A 20 7.47 5.63 -3.46
N ASN A 21 6.81 6.77 -3.18
CA ASN A 21 6.67 7.27 -1.82
C ASN A 21 5.68 6.46 -0.98
N ALA A 22 4.67 5.83 -1.60
CA ALA A 22 3.74 4.94 -0.92
C ALA A 22 4.39 3.59 -0.57
N GLU A 23 5.33 3.11 -1.40
CA GLU A 23 6.16 1.93 -1.12
C GLU A 23 7.02 2.12 0.15
N GLN A 24 7.34 3.36 0.52
CA GLN A 24 8.18 3.66 1.70
C GLN A 24 7.41 4.00 2.98
N LYS A 25 6.09 4.18 2.93
CA LYS A 25 5.31 4.59 4.12
C LYS A 25 4.49 3.45 4.66
N ALA A 26 4.75 3.11 5.93
CA ALA A 26 3.88 2.27 6.72
C ALA A 26 2.48 2.90 6.79
N GLN A 27 1.46 2.10 6.56
CA GLN A 27 0.05 2.46 6.61
C GLN A 27 -0.65 1.60 7.66
N ARG A 28 -1.67 2.17 8.32
CA ARG A 28 -2.47 1.41 9.29
C ARG A 28 -3.63 0.72 8.57
N GLY A 29 -3.77 -0.58 8.79
CA GLY A 29 -4.87 -1.40 8.29
C GLY A 29 -5.58 -2.15 9.40
N VAL A 30 -6.65 -2.85 9.03
CA VAL A 30 -7.39 -3.80 9.87
C VAL A 30 -7.45 -5.13 9.13
N ILE A 31 -7.27 -6.23 9.84
CA ILE A 31 -7.45 -7.56 9.26
C ILE A 31 -8.94 -7.89 9.21
N GLU A 32 -9.44 -8.21 8.02
CA GLU A 32 -10.82 -8.60 7.76
C GLU A 32 -10.82 -9.70 6.69
N ASP A 33 -11.49 -10.81 6.97
CA ASP A 33 -11.61 -11.98 6.08
C ASP A 33 -10.24 -12.49 5.59
N GLY A 34 -9.24 -12.51 6.47
CA GLY A 34 -7.87 -12.96 6.15
C GLY A 34 -7.09 -12.02 5.20
N ARG A 35 -7.53 -10.77 5.08
CA ARG A 35 -6.94 -9.73 4.23
C ARG A 35 -6.72 -8.45 5.03
N VAL A 36 -5.83 -7.58 4.56
CA VAL A 36 -5.65 -6.27 5.18
C VAL A 36 -6.52 -5.24 4.45
N ARG A 37 -7.47 -4.63 5.18
CA ARG A 37 -8.25 -3.50 4.70
C ARG A 37 -7.60 -2.17 5.08
N ILE A 38 -7.45 -1.29 4.10
CA ILE A 38 -7.01 0.09 4.27
C ILE A 38 -8.00 1.01 3.56
N GLY A 39 -8.77 1.78 4.34
CA GLY A 39 -9.89 2.55 3.79
C GLY A 39 -10.90 1.62 3.11
N ALA A 40 -11.14 1.86 1.81
CA ALA A 40 -12.05 1.08 0.97
C ALA A 40 -11.36 -0.04 0.15
N ARG A 41 -10.05 -0.27 0.34
CA ARG A 41 -9.28 -1.27 -0.42
C ARG A 41 -8.93 -2.46 0.45
N SER A 42 -8.93 -3.66 -0.14
CA SER A 42 -8.58 -4.91 0.52
C SER A 42 -7.42 -5.61 -0.21
N TYR A 43 -6.39 -5.97 0.54
CA TYR A 43 -5.12 -6.47 0.03
C TYR A 43 -4.84 -7.88 0.55
N PRO A 44 -4.29 -8.80 -0.27
CA PRO A 44 -3.77 -10.05 0.25
C PRO A 44 -2.62 -9.74 1.22
N MET A 45 -2.48 -10.53 2.28
CA MET A 45 -1.54 -10.23 3.35
C MET A 45 -0.36 -11.20 3.40
N LYS A 46 0.79 -10.68 3.84
CA LYS A 46 1.99 -11.46 4.19
C LYS A 46 2.61 -10.86 5.45
N ALA A 47 2.97 -11.69 6.42
CA ALA A 47 3.66 -11.22 7.61
C ALA A 47 5.19 -11.23 7.39
N ALA A 48 5.85 -10.11 7.69
CA ALA A 48 7.32 -10.04 7.74
C ALA A 48 7.86 -10.24 9.16
N VAL A 49 7.00 -10.12 10.16
CA VAL A 49 7.27 -10.31 11.59
C VAL A 49 6.19 -11.21 12.19
N ASP A 50 6.46 -11.81 13.35
CA ASP A 50 5.43 -12.48 14.13
C ASP A 50 4.44 -11.43 14.67
N ALA A 51 3.17 -11.57 14.32
CA ALA A 51 2.13 -10.59 14.58
C ALA A 51 0.78 -11.29 14.72
N ASP A 52 -0.07 -10.77 15.60
CA ASP A 52 -1.45 -11.24 15.69
C ASP A 52 -2.20 -10.90 14.39
N THR A 53 -2.61 -11.96 13.69
CA THR A 53 -3.33 -11.86 12.41
C THR A 53 -4.80 -12.24 12.52
N SER A 54 -5.35 -12.26 13.74
CA SER A 54 -6.77 -12.47 13.97
C SER A 54 -7.61 -11.35 13.33
N ASP A 55 -8.81 -11.68 12.86
CA ASP A 55 -9.73 -10.68 12.33
C ASP A 55 -10.05 -9.61 13.38
N GLY A 56 -10.11 -8.35 12.92
CA GLY A 56 -10.26 -7.17 13.76
C GLY A 56 -8.95 -6.57 14.27
N SER A 57 -7.82 -7.30 14.16
CA SER A 57 -6.51 -6.78 14.57
C SER A 57 -6.08 -5.60 13.72
N ARG A 58 -5.57 -4.56 14.38
CA ARG A 58 -4.99 -3.38 13.72
C ARG A 58 -3.51 -3.65 13.47
N VAL A 59 -3.05 -3.33 12.26
CA VAL A 59 -1.67 -3.63 11.85
C VAL A 59 -1.05 -2.46 11.11
N TRP A 60 0.26 -2.35 11.19
CA TRP A 60 1.07 -1.51 10.32
C TRP A 60 1.59 -2.34 9.15
N VAL A 61 1.32 -1.86 7.94
CA VAL A 61 1.67 -2.55 6.71
C VAL A 61 2.38 -1.64 5.72
N GLN A 62 3.25 -2.21 4.90
CA GLN A 62 3.70 -1.60 3.65
C GLN A 62 3.06 -2.32 2.47
N ILE A 63 2.65 -1.56 1.45
CA ILE A 63 2.11 -2.16 0.23
C ILE A 63 3.27 -2.42 -0.73
N ALA A 64 3.52 -3.70 -0.99
CA ALA A 64 4.54 -4.14 -1.93
C ALA A 64 4.13 -3.84 -3.38
N ARG A 65 5.10 -3.94 -4.30
CA ARG A 65 4.92 -3.60 -5.72
C ARG A 65 3.84 -4.40 -6.43
N ASP A 66 3.65 -5.64 -6.01
CA ASP A 66 2.65 -6.59 -6.48
C ASP A 66 1.25 -6.33 -5.90
N GLY A 67 1.13 -5.38 -4.97
CA GLY A 67 -0.11 -5.07 -4.28
C GLY A 67 -0.35 -5.89 -3.01
N THR A 68 0.62 -6.67 -2.53
CA THR A 68 0.51 -7.40 -1.27
C THR A 68 0.72 -6.45 -0.09
N ALA A 69 -0.11 -6.56 0.96
CA ALA A 69 0.11 -5.86 2.22
C ALA A 69 1.08 -6.67 3.10
N VAL A 70 2.27 -6.13 3.31
CA VAL A 70 3.31 -6.73 4.16
C VAL A 70 3.17 -6.19 5.57
N ILE A 71 2.79 -7.03 6.52
CA ILE A 71 2.66 -6.68 7.93
C ILE A 71 4.05 -6.54 8.54
N ILE A 72 4.32 -5.37 9.10
CA ILE A 72 5.59 -4.98 9.72
C ILE A 72 5.44 -4.62 11.21
N GLY A 73 4.21 -4.72 11.73
CA GLY A 73 3.87 -4.54 13.14
C GLY A 73 2.36 -4.70 13.38
N ALA A 74 1.98 -5.06 14.59
CA ALA A 74 0.61 -5.14 15.08
C ALA A 74 0.44 -4.19 16.28
#